data_AF-A0A9D0RD70-F1
#
_entry.id   AF-A0A9D0RD70-F1
#
_cell.length_a   1.000
_cell.length_b   1.000
_cell.length_c   1.000
_cell.angle_alpha   90.00
_cell.angle_beta   90.00
_cell.angle_gamma   90.00
#
_symmetry.space_group_name_H-M   'P 1'
#
loop_
_entity.id
_entity.type
_entity.pdbx_description
1 polymer ?
#
loop_
_entity_poly.entity_id
_entity_poly.type
_entity_poly.pdbx_seq_one_letter_code
_entity_poly.pdbx_strand_id
1 'polypeptide(L)'
;MAILGQRAQLNAIQLFSLVILAFALAVPGGQTRAAENPDEGSMHVIQAFTEEASNKEKGLVADKTKHQVLFIMGVALLIGIIATAGFGIAMVLFNKQVFIPHMIGAGFSVFLAIAHAVAAIVWFFPF
;
A
#
# COMPACT_ATOMS: atom_id res chain seq x y z
N MET A 1 -26.71 20.22 25.40
CA MET A 1 -25.52 19.35 25.17
C MET A 1 -25.60 18.45 23.92
N ALA A 2 -26.74 18.32 23.22
CA ALA A 2 -26.85 17.42 22.05
C ALA A 2 -26.19 17.93 20.74
N ILE A 3 -26.08 19.25 20.57
CA ILE A 3 -25.64 19.88 19.30
C ILE A 3 -24.13 19.73 19.05
N LEU A 4 -23.30 19.66 20.12
CA LEU A 4 -21.86 19.43 19.98
C LEU A 4 -21.54 18.01 19.50
N GLY A 5 -22.30 17.01 19.96
CA GLY A 5 -22.08 15.61 19.57
C GLY A 5 -22.36 15.36 18.09
N GLN A 6 -23.39 16.02 17.54
CA GLN A 6 -23.77 15.88 16.13
C GLN A 6 -22.70 16.46 15.19
N ARG A 7 -22.11 17.62 15.54
CA ARG A 7 -21.01 18.23 14.78
C ARG A 7 -19.74 17.38 14.78
N ALA A 8 -19.41 16.75 15.91
CA ALA A 8 -18.27 15.85 15.99
C ALA A 8 -18.44 14.59 15.14
N GLN A 9 -19.65 14.01 15.11
CA GLN A 9 -19.95 12.87 14.22
C GLN A 9 -19.89 13.27 12.74
N LEU A 10 -20.43 14.45 12.38
CA LEU A 10 -20.36 14.99 11.02
C LEU A 10 -18.90 15.20 10.56
N ASN A 11 -18.05 15.76 11.42
CA ASN A 11 -16.63 15.97 11.11
C ASN A 11 -15.87 14.65 10.95
N ALA A 12 -16.18 13.64 11.78
CA ALA A 12 -15.56 12.32 11.67
C ALA A 12 -15.94 11.60 10.37
N ILE A 13 -17.21 11.72 9.94
CA ILE A 13 -17.69 11.16 8.67
C ILE A 13 -17.07 11.89 7.48
N GLN A 14 -16.95 13.22 7.55
CA GLN A 14 -16.31 14.03 6.50
C GLN A 14 -14.83 13.67 6.32
N LEU A 15 -14.11 13.48 7.44
CA LEU A 15 -12.71 13.06 7.42
C LEU A 15 -12.56 11.64 6.85
N PHE A 16 -13.47 10.73 7.20
CA PHE A 16 -13.44 9.35 6.68
C PHE A 16 -13.71 9.30 5.16
N SER A 17 -14.67 10.09 4.66
CA SER A 17 -14.93 10.21 3.22
C SER A 17 -13.75 10.82 2.44
N LEU A 18 -13.06 11.80 3.01
CA LEU A 18 -11.88 12.40 2.37
C LEU A 18 -10.72 11.40 2.25
N VAL A 19 -10.54 10.53 3.25
CA VAL A 19 -9.52 9.47 3.24
C VAL A 19 -9.81 8.43 2.17
N ILE A 20 -11.08 8.03 2.01
CA ILE A 20 -11.49 7.07 0.96
C ILE A 20 -11.31 7.66 -0.44
N LEU A 21 -11.69 8.94 -0.63
CA LEU A 21 -11.56 9.62 -1.92
C LEU A 21 -10.09 9.81 -2.32
N ALA A 22 -9.21 10.12 -1.35
CA ALA A 22 -7.77 10.24 -1.59
C ALA A 22 -7.13 8.90 -2.02
N PHE A 23 -7.62 7.77 -1.51
CA PHE A 23 -7.14 6.44 -1.89
C PHE A 23 -7.52 6.07 -3.34
N ALA A 24 -8.70 6.47 -3.81
CA ALA A 24 -9.16 6.19 -5.18
C ALA A 24 -8.36 6.93 -6.27
N LEU A 25 -7.75 8.08 -5.93
CA LEU A 25 -6.95 8.89 -6.85
C LEU A 25 -5.47 8.46 -6.95
N ALA A 26 -5.01 7.56 -6.07
CA ALA A 26 -3.59 7.19 -5.96
C ALA A 26 -3.16 5.98 -6.81
N VAL A 27 -4.04 5.42 -7.65
CA VAL A 27 -3.73 4.26 -8.50
C VAL A 27 -2.96 4.71 -9.74
N PRO A 28 -1.66 4.37 -9.91
CA PRO A 28 -0.91 4.74 -11.11
C PRO A 28 -1.30 3.81 -12.27
N GLY A 29 -1.88 4.39 -13.33
CA GLY A 29 -2.09 3.68 -14.60
C GLY A 29 -0.77 3.50 -15.35
N GLY A 30 -0.31 2.26 -15.48
CA GLY A 30 0.91 1.92 -16.23
C GLY A 30 0.70 2.03 -17.74
N GLN A 31 1.51 2.84 -18.41
CA GLN A 31 1.60 2.94 -19.88
C GLN A 31 2.70 2.00 -20.40
N THR A 32 2.34 1.14 -21.35
CA THR A 32 3.27 0.31 -22.13
C THR A 32 3.70 1.06 -23.40
N ARG A 33 5.00 1.17 -23.65
CA ARG A 33 5.56 1.63 -24.94
C ARG A 33 6.39 0.49 -25.56
N ALA A 34 6.05 0.13 -26.79
CA ALA A 34 6.81 -0.78 -27.63
C ALA A 34 7.86 0.01 -28.44
N ALA A 35 9.06 -0.55 -28.59
CA ALA A 35 10.16 0.03 -29.37
C ALA A 35 10.63 -0.95 -30.46
N GLU A 36 11.07 -0.37 -31.58
CA GLU A 36 11.43 -0.96 -32.88
C GLU A 36 12.93 -1.31 -32.95
N ASN A 37 13.31 -2.35 -33.71
CA ASN A 37 14.64 -3.00 -33.72
C ASN A 37 15.64 -2.42 -34.75
N PRO A 38 16.96 -2.49 -34.48
CA PRO A 38 17.96 -2.57 -35.57
C PRO A 38 19.17 -3.53 -35.37
N ASP A 39 19.52 -4.22 -36.48
CA ASP A 39 20.82 -4.69 -37.06
C ASP A 39 21.91 -5.47 -36.26
N GLU A 40 22.39 -6.59 -36.82
CA GLU A 40 22.82 -7.82 -36.08
C GLU A 40 24.34 -8.15 -35.95
N GLY A 41 25.29 -7.45 -36.59
CA GLY A 41 26.66 -8.01 -36.75
C GLY A 41 27.71 -7.67 -35.68
N SER A 42 28.08 -6.40 -35.55
CA SER A 42 29.10 -5.90 -34.59
C SER A 42 28.48 -5.44 -33.27
N MET A 43 27.16 -5.40 -33.22
CA MET A 43 26.37 -5.03 -32.06
C MET A 43 26.40 -6.13 -31.00
N HIS A 44 26.60 -7.40 -31.36
CA HIS A 44 26.40 -8.54 -30.46
C HIS A 44 27.28 -8.54 -29.19
N VAL A 45 28.53 -8.06 -29.26
CA VAL A 45 29.41 -7.99 -28.08
C VAL A 45 29.06 -6.79 -27.19
N ILE A 46 28.78 -5.63 -27.78
CA ILE A 46 28.30 -4.46 -27.02
C ILE A 46 26.89 -4.71 -26.46
N GLN A 47 26.06 -5.46 -27.19
CA GLN A 47 24.72 -5.87 -26.80
C GLN A 47 24.77 -6.85 -25.65
N ALA A 48 25.71 -7.81 -25.61
CA ALA A 48 25.87 -8.69 -24.45
C ALA A 48 26.22 -7.91 -23.16
N PHE A 49 27.12 -6.92 -23.22
CA PHE A 49 27.43 -6.06 -22.07
C PHE A 49 26.29 -5.09 -21.73
N THR A 50 25.60 -4.57 -22.75
CA THR A 50 24.45 -3.67 -22.58
C THR A 50 23.24 -4.43 -22.03
N GLU A 51 23.04 -5.69 -22.39
CA GLU A 51 21.98 -6.57 -21.93
C GLU A 51 22.24 -7.03 -20.50
N GLU A 52 23.49 -7.30 -20.13
CA GLU A 52 23.86 -7.61 -18.75
C GLU A 52 23.71 -6.38 -17.84
N ALA A 53 24.16 -5.20 -18.30
CA ALA A 53 23.95 -3.93 -17.61
C ALA A 53 22.45 -3.57 -17.53
N SER A 54 21.69 -3.78 -18.61
CA SER A 54 20.25 -3.51 -18.66
C SER A 54 19.46 -4.50 -17.79
N ASN A 55 19.83 -5.78 -17.74
CA ASN A 55 19.18 -6.75 -16.86
C ASN A 55 19.47 -6.46 -15.38
N LYS A 56 20.69 -6.03 -15.05
CA LYS A 56 21.04 -5.58 -13.69
C LYS A 56 20.28 -4.30 -13.31
N GLU A 57 20.16 -3.35 -14.23
CA GLU A 57 19.36 -2.13 -14.05
C GLU A 57 17.86 -2.44 -13.89
N LYS A 58 17.30 -3.32 -14.74
CA LYS A 58 15.91 -3.80 -14.62
C LYS A 58 15.65 -4.48 -13.28
N GLY A 59 16.60 -5.28 -12.79
CA GLY A 59 16.53 -5.89 -11.46
C GLY A 59 16.50 -4.85 -10.33
N LEU A 60 17.36 -3.84 -10.40
CA LEU A 60 17.42 -2.74 -9.43
C LEU A 60 16.13 -1.88 -9.45
N VAL A 61 15.57 -1.60 -10.62
CA VAL A 61 14.31 -0.88 -10.77
C VAL A 61 13.14 -1.72 -10.21
N ALA A 62 13.12 -3.02 -10.50
CA ALA A 62 12.11 -3.93 -9.96
C ALA A 62 12.16 -4.00 -8.42
N ASP A 63 13.35 -4.04 -7.84
CA ASP A 63 13.52 -4.05 -6.39
C ASP A 63 13.10 -2.74 -5.74
N LYS A 64 13.38 -1.59 -6.36
CA LYS A 64 12.88 -0.30 -5.89
C LYS A 64 11.35 -0.27 -5.85
N THR A 65 10.69 -0.80 -6.88
CA THR A 65 9.23 -0.87 -6.93
C THR A 65 8.68 -1.81 -5.85
N LYS A 66 9.28 -2.99 -5.61
CA LYS A 66 8.85 -3.92 -4.54
C LYS A 66 8.95 -3.28 -3.16
N HIS A 67 10.05 -2.58 -2.87
CA HIS A 67 10.22 -1.83 -1.61
C HIS A 67 9.17 -0.74 -1.45
N GLN A 68 8.87 0.01 -2.51
CA GLN A 68 7.87 1.07 -2.48
C GLN A 68 6.46 0.51 -2.22
N VAL A 69 6.11 -0.61 -2.86
CA VAL A 69 4.81 -1.29 -2.63
C VAL A 69 4.71 -1.77 -1.18
N LEU A 70 5.74 -2.45 -0.67
CA LEU A 70 5.76 -2.92 0.72
C LEU A 70 5.69 -1.75 1.70
N PHE A 71 6.39 -0.66 1.44
CA PHE A 71 6.33 0.54 2.27
C PHE A 71 4.92 1.14 2.32
N ILE A 72 4.26 1.31 1.18
CA ILE A 72 2.89 1.84 1.11
C ILE A 72 1.90 0.89 1.82
N MET A 73 2.02 -0.42 1.61
CA MET A 73 1.22 -1.42 2.32
C MET A 73 1.43 -1.36 3.84
N GLY A 74 2.68 -1.19 4.27
CA GLY A 74 3.03 -1.04 5.69
C GLY A 74 2.48 0.23 6.32
N VAL A 75 2.49 1.35 5.59
CA VAL A 75 1.85 2.61 6.03
C VAL A 75 0.33 2.43 6.15
N ALA A 76 -0.31 1.78 5.18
CA ALA A 76 -1.74 1.49 5.24
C ALA A 76 -2.09 0.61 6.45
N LEU A 77 -1.27 -0.40 6.74
CA LEU A 77 -1.39 -1.25 7.92
C LEU A 77 -1.26 -0.43 9.22
N LEU A 78 -0.25 0.43 9.31
CA LEU A 78 -0.04 1.27 10.50
C LEU A 78 -1.25 2.18 10.78
N ILE A 79 -1.78 2.82 9.74
CA ILE A 79 -2.99 3.65 9.86
C ILE A 79 -4.18 2.79 10.31
N GLY A 80 -4.35 1.61 9.72
CA GLY A 80 -5.41 0.68 10.08
C GLY A 80 -5.36 0.25 11.55
N ILE A 81 -4.16 -0.07 12.06
CA ILE A 81 -3.94 -0.44 13.47
C ILE A 81 -4.24 0.74 14.39
N ILE A 82 -3.77 1.95 14.07
CA ILE A 82 -4.03 3.13 14.90
C ILE A 82 -5.54 3.44 14.95
N ALA A 83 -6.23 3.35 13.82
CA ALA A 83 -7.68 3.57 13.75
C ALA A 83 -8.45 2.53 14.59
N THR A 84 -8.11 1.25 14.46
CA THR A 84 -8.77 0.17 15.20
C THR A 84 -8.46 0.20 16.69
N ALA A 85 -7.24 0.54 17.08
CA ALA A 85 -6.87 0.83 18.46
C ALA A 85 -7.68 2.01 19.03
N GLY A 86 -7.85 3.08 18.25
CA GLY A 86 -8.70 4.21 18.60
C GLY A 86 -10.15 3.81 18.85
N PHE A 87 -10.71 2.92 18.01
CA PHE A 87 -12.04 2.34 18.27
C PHE A 87 -12.07 1.50 19.54
N GLY A 88 -11.04 0.69 19.80
CA GLY A 88 -10.90 -0.09 21.03
C GLY A 88 -10.91 0.79 22.29
N ILE A 89 -10.09 1.85 22.28
CA ILE A 89 -10.04 2.85 23.35
C ILE A 89 -11.42 3.50 23.52
N ALA A 90 -12.10 3.82 22.41
CA ALA A 90 -13.40 4.48 22.46
C ALA A 90 -14.50 3.61 23.08
N MET A 91 -14.44 2.28 22.89
CA MET A 91 -15.37 1.36 23.54
C MET A 91 -15.16 1.32 25.05
N VAL A 92 -13.90 1.23 25.49
CA VAL A 92 -13.56 1.06 26.92
C VAL A 92 -13.79 2.36 27.70
N LEU A 93 -13.37 3.51 27.16
CA LEU A 93 -13.42 4.78 27.89
C LEU A 93 -14.74 5.54 27.74
N PHE A 94 -15.37 5.50 26.56
CA PHE A 94 -16.57 6.30 26.27
C PHE A 94 -17.87 5.48 26.25
N ASN A 95 -17.82 4.17 26.55
CA ASN A 95 -18.97 3.25 26.46
C ASN A 95 -19.73 3.32 25.11
N LYS A 96 -19.06 3.75 24.04
CA LYS A 96 -19.66 3.90 22.72
C LYS A 96 -19.69 2.53 22.03
N GLN A 97 -20.83 2.14 21.45
CA GLN A 97 -20.96 0.90 20.70
C GLN A 97 -20.33 1.01 19.30
N VAL A 98 -19.00 1.05 19.24
CA VAL A 98 -18.20 0.95 18.01
C VAL A 98 -17.61 -0.44 17.82
N PHE A 99 -18.24 -1.46 18.42
CA PHE A 99 -17.79 -2.85 18.38
C PHE A 99 -17.72 -3.41 16.96
N ILE A 100 -18.77 -3.24 16.16
CA ILE A 100 -18.81 -3.73 14.77
C ILE A 100 -17.69 -3.11 13.92
N PRO A 101 -17.53 -1.77 13.84
CA PRO A 101 -16.44 -1.18 13.06
C PRO A 101 -15.04 -1.51 13.62
N HIS A 102 -14.90 -1.70 14.94
CA HIS A 102 -13.65 -2.18 15.53
C HIS A 102 -13.32 -3.61 15.08
N MET A 103 -14.27 -4.54 15.14
CA MET A 103 -14.08 -5.94 14.75
C MET A 103 -13.74 -6.09 13.26
N ILE A 104 -14.46 -5.37 12.39
CA ILE A 104 -14.20 -5.40 10.94
C ILE A 104 -12.81 -4.82 10.64
N GLY A 105 -12.50 -3.66 11.23
CA GLY A 105 -11.18 -3.04 11.03
C GLY A 105 -10.05 -3.92 11.55
N ALA A 106 -10.24 -4.54 12.72
CA ALA A 106 -9.23 -5.42 13.31
C ALA A 106 -8.97 -6.62 12.39
N GLY A 107 -10.02 -7.28 11.88
CA GLY A 107 -9.89 -8.36 10.91
C GLY A 107 -9.16 -7.93 9.64
N PHE A 108 -9.49 -6.76 9.08
CA PHE A 108 -8.81 -6.23 7.90
C PHE A 108 -7.33 -5.95 8.16
N SER A 109 -7.00 -5.37 9.32
CA SER A 109 -5.61 -5.07 9.70
C SER A 109 -4.76 -6.34 9.87
N VAL A 110 -5.34 -7.40 10.43
CA VAL A 110 -4.67 -8.70 10.60
C VAL A 110 -4.45 -9.37 9.23
N PHE A 111 -5.47 -9.37 8.37
CA PHE A 111 -5.34 -9.89 7.02
C PHE A 111 -4.24 -9.16 6.23
N LEU A 112 -4.24 -7.82 6.27
CA LEU A 112 -3.24 -7.00 5.60
C LEU A 112 -1.83 -7.23 6.18
N ALA A 113 -1.71 -7.44 7.49
CA ALA A 113 -0.43 -7.77 8.13
C ALA A 113 0.14 -9.10 7.66
N ILE A 114 -0.70 -10.12 7.52
CA ILE A 114 -0.27 -11.41 6.97
C ILE A 114 0.16 -11.24 5.51
N ALA A 115 -0.65 -10.57 4.68
CA ALA A 115 -0.32 -10.33 3.28
C ALA A 115 0.99 -9.54 3.12
N HIS A 116 1.21 -8.51 3.95
CA HIS A 116 2.44 -7.73 3.98
C HIS A 116 3.65 -8.58 4.38
N ALA A 117 3.53 -9.40 5.44
CA ALA A 117 4.60 -10.28 5.89
C ALA A 117 4.97 -11.32 4.82
N VAL A 118 3.97 -11.98 4.21
CA VAL A 118 4.20 -12.97 3.14
C VAL A 118 4.85 -12.31 1.93
N ALA A 119 4.37 -11.13 1.50
CA ALA A 119 4.97 -10.40 0.39
C ALA A 119 6.43 -10.03 0.66
N ALA A 120 6.76 -9.61 1.88
CA ALA A 120 8.14 -9.32 2.28
C ALA A 120 9.04 -10.56 2.20
N ILE A 121 8.56 -11.72 2.67
CA ILE A 121 9.31 -12.98 2.61
C ILE A 121 9.51 -13.41 1.16
N VAL A 122 8.43 -13.48 0.37
CA VAL A 122 8.47 -13.97 -1.02
C VAL A 122 9.31 -13.08 -1.93
N TRP A 123 9.29 -11.76 -1.74
CA TRP A 123 10.03 -10.85 -2.61
C TRP A 123 11.49 -10.64 -2.23
N PHE A 124 11.85 -10.75 -0.94
CA PHE A 124 13.21 -10.45 -0.47
C PHE A 124 14.00 -11.65 0.04
N PHE A 125 13.34 -12.78 0.28
CA PHE A 125 13.98 -14.06 0.59
C PHE A 125 13.52 -15.16 -0.37
N PRO A 126 13.75 -15.00 -1.70
CA PRO A 126 13.57 -16.09 -2.64
C PRO A 126 14.67 -17.14 -2.37
N PHE A 127 14.25 -18.28 -1.83
CA PHE A 127 15.08 -19.47 -1.63
C PHE A 127 15.42 -20.16 -2.96
#